data_AF-A0A6S6TY79-F1
#
_entry.id   AF-A0A6S6TY79-F1
#
_cell.length_a   1.000
_cell.length_b   1.000
_cell.length_c   1.000
_cell.angle_alpha   90.00
_cell.angle_beta   90.00
_cell.angle_gamma   90.00
#
_symmetry.space_group_name_H-M   'P 1'
#
loop_
_entity.id
_entity.type
_entity.pdbx_description
1 polymer ?
#
loop_
_entity_poly.entity_id
_entity_poly.type
_entity_poly.pdbx_seq_one_letter_code
_entity_poly.pdbx_strand_id
1 'polypeptide(L)'
;MKESLGIFANHNIKVFVGVEGPNDIEYINKISSRLSQDDPSIIDLRNAERQGELVYIPMGGSTLELWTNRLEGLQVPEVHVLDRDTPPPAPAKYQAAADRVNARGDNCRSFITSRREMENYIHFEAINEEFGMQLTENYQPFDDVPTLVAKAVHEASESTIAWGDLDEKKQSQKESKAKKRLNRGAINKMTLERLHNIDSDCEVLAWLGEISVHLK
;
A
#
# COMPACT_ATOMS: atom_id res chain seq x y z
N MET A 1 27.05 25.52 -9.78
CA MET A 1 25.62 25.57 -9.36
C MET A 1 24.62 25.66 -10.52
N LYS A 2 24.98 25.43 -11.80
CA LYS A 2 24.04 25.56 -12.93
C LYS A 2 23.64 24.24 -13.62
N GLU A 3 24.27 23.12 -13.29
CA GLU A 3 23.95 21.83 -13.95
C GLU A 3 22.78 21.08 -13.30
N SER A 4 22.55 21.21 -11.98
CA SER A 4 21.43 20.56 -11.30
C SER A 4 20.06 21.18 -11.65
N LEU A 5 20.03 22.46 -12.00
CA LEU A 5 18.81 23.17 -12.44
C LEU A 5 18.31 22.70 -13.81
N GLY A 6 19.20 22.18 -14.68
CA GLY A 6 18.81 21.73 -16.03
C GLY A 6 18.13 20.36 -16.07
N ILE A 7 18.36 19.52 -15.05
CA ILE A 7 17.82 18.15 -14.98
C ILE A 7 16.41 18.14 -14.37
N PHE A 8 16.13 19.02 -13.41
CA PHE A 8 14.78 19.16 -12.81
C PHE A 8 13.82 20.02 -13.64
N ALA A 9 14.33 20.89 -14.52
CA ALA A 9 13.48 21.71 -15.39
C ALA A 9 12.75 20.92 -16.50
N ASN A 10 13.02 19.62 -16.66
CA ASN A 10 12.51 18.78 -17.76
C ASN A 10 11.90 17.44 -17.30
N HIS A 11 11.46 17.32 -16.04
CA HIS A 11 10.71 16.13 -15.61
C HIS A 11 9.19 16.37 -15.64
N ASN A 12 8.42 15.34 -15.99
CA ASN A 12 6.95 15.38 -15.88
C ASN A 12 6.46 15.05 -14.46
N ILE A 13 7.37 14.79 -13.51
CA ILE A 13 7.02 14.37 -12.15
C ILE A 13 6.23 15.50 -11.46
N LYS A 14 5.02 15.16 -11.03
CA LYS A 14 4.10 16.02 -10.27
C LYS A 14 4.00 15.61 -8.81
N VAL A 15 4.26 14.36 -8.46
CA VAL A 15 4.19 13.86 -7.09
C VAL A 15 5.11 12.66 -6.84
N PHE A 16 5.74 12.65 -5.67
CA PHE A 16 6.41 11.48 -5.11
C PHE A 16 5.48 10.75 -4.14
N VAL A 17 5.38 9.42 -4.29
CA VAL A 17 4.55 8.58 -3.41
C VAL A 17 5.44 7.64 -2.60
N GLY A 18 5.56 7.91 -1.30
CA GLY A 18 6.34 7.11 -0.36
C GLY A 18 5.55 5.93 0.19
N VAL A 19 6.06 4.71 0.05
CA VAL A 19 5.44 3.48 0.60
C VAL A 19 6.50 2.55 1.17
N GLU A 20 6.16 1.54 1.98
CA GLU A 20 7.18 0.70 2.62
C GLU A 20 7.86 -0.26 1.65
N GLY A 21 7.12 -0.84 0.70
CA GLY A 21 7.67 -1.84 -0.18
C GLY A 21 6.97 -2.04 -1.52
N PRO A 22 7.50 -2.96 -2.34
CA PRO A 22 6.97 -3.21 -3.68
C PRO A 22 5.54 -3.75 -3.72
N ASN A 23 5.04 -4.34 -2.64
CA ASN A 23 3.66 -4.81 -2.58
C ASN A 23 2.67 -3.66 -2.43
N ASP A 24 3.03 -2.64 -1.66
CA ASP A 24 2.23 -1.43 -1.44
C ASP A 24 2.10 -0.62 -2.73
N ILE A 25 3.20 -0.52 -3.50
CA ILE A 25 3.19 0.06 -4.86
C ILE A 25 2.15 -0.66 -5.72
N GLU A 26 2.13 -1.99 -5.68
CA GLU A 26 1.20 -2.80 -6.47
C GLU A 26 -0.23 -2.67 -5.98
N TYR A 27 -0.43 -2.60 -4.65
CA TYR A 27 -1.73 -2.33 -4.04
C TYR A 27 -2.31 -1.02 -4.57
N ILE A 28 -1.61 0.10 -4.35
CA ILE A 28 -2.09 1.44 -4.69
C ILE A 28 -2.35 1.56 -6.19
N ASN A 29 -1.41 1.13 -7.04
CA ASN A 29 -1.58 1.18 -8.49
C ASN A 29 -2.77 0.36 -8.98
N LYS A 30 -2.96 -0.85 -8.44
CA LYS A 30 -4.01 -1.74 -8.91
C LYS A 30 -5.36 -1.34 -8.37
N ILE A 31 -5.46 -0.92 -7.11
CA ILE A 31 -6.73 -0.51 -6.53
C ILE A 31 -7.20 0.77 -7.23
N SER A 32 -6.34 1.76 -7.46
CA SER A 32 -6.72 2.96 -8.20
C SER A 32 -7.19 2.65 -9.62
N SER A 33 -6.45 1.80 -10.35
CA SER A 33 -6.78 1.41 -11.73
C SER A 33 -8.06 0.56 -11.81
N ARG A 34 -8.34 -0.24 -10.78
CA ARG A 34 -9.55 -1.05 -10.71
C ARG A 34 -10.76 -0.17 -10.39
N LEU A 35 -10.66 0.71 -9.39
CA LEU A 35 -11.78 1.54 -8.96
C LEU A 35 -12.11 2.65 -9.97
N SER A 36 -11.12 3.17 -10.70
CA SER A 36 -11.36 4.17 -11.76
C SER A 36 -12.22 3.65 -12.93
N GLN A 37 -12.33 2.33 -13.08
CA GLN A 37 -13.25 1.71 -14.06
C GLN A 37 -14.71 1.76 -13.58
N ASP A 38 -14.94 1.79 -12.27
CA ASP A 38 -16.27 1.88 -11.66
C ASP A 38 -16.66 3.36 -11.42
N ASP A 39 -15.71 4.22 -11.07
CA ASP A 39 -15.89 5.66 -10.83
C ASP A 39 -14.80 6.50 -11.52
N PRO A 40 -15.13 7.19 -12.63
CA PRO A 40 -14.19 8.04 -13.37
C PRO A 40 -13.63 9.24 -12.60
N SER A 41 -14.14 9.56 -11.40
CA SER A 41 -13.57 10.61 -10.55
C SER A 41 -12.26 10.19 -9.86
N ILE A 42 -11.99 8.88 -9.79
CA ILE A 42 -10.76 8.30 -9.26
C ILE A 42 -9.71 8.27 -10.36
N ILE A 43 -8.54 8.87 -10.11
CA ILE A 43 -7.42 8.85 -11.07
C ILE A 43 -6.77 7.47 -11.07
N ASP A 44 -6.53 6.93 -12.26
CA ASP A 44 -5.72 5.73 -12.43
C ASP A 44 -4.23 6.05 -12.21
N LEU A 45 -3.74 5.85 -10.99
CA LEU A 45 -2.35 6.09 -10.60
C LEU A 45 -1.35 5.23 -11.38
N ARG A 46 -1.76 4.07 -11.91
CA ARG A 46 -0.91 3.24 -12.78
C ARG A 46 -0.63 3.95 -14.10
N ASN A 47 -1.58 4.71 -14.63
CA ASN A 47 -1.35 5.51 -15.82
C ASN A 47 -0.51 6.75 -15.52
N ALA A 48 -0.72 7.40 -14.36
CA ALA A 48 0.12 8.52 -13.91
C ALA A 48 1.59 8.11 -13.75
N GLU A 49 1.85 6.93 -13.18
CA GLU A 49 3.20 6.36 -13.08
C GLU A 49 3.82 6.12 -14.47
N ARG A 50 3.07 5.51 -15.40
CA ARG A 50 3.53 5.26 -16.77
C ARG A 50 3.83 6.54 -17.56
N GLN A 51 3.13 7.62 -17.27
CA GLN A 51 3.33 8.93 -17.88
C GLN A 51 4.48 9.73 -17.24
N GLY A 52 5.11 9.18 -16.19
CA GLY A 52 6.18 9.84 -15.45
C GLY A 52 5.70 11.02 -14.59
N GLU A 53 4.40 11.08 -14.28
CA GLU A 53 3.79 12.10 -13.42
C GLU A 53 3.87 11.73 -11.94
N LEU A 54 3.83 10.44 -11.65
CA LEU A 54 3.93 9.88 -10.31
C LEU A 54 5.17 9.00 -10.22
N VAL A 55 5.95 9.15 -9.15
CA VAL A 55 7.08 8.25 -8.86
C VAL A 55 6.91 7.65 -7.47
N TYR A 56 6.82 6.32 -7.41
CA TYR A 56 6.86 5.62 -6.12
C TYR A 56 8.27 5.53 -5.57
N ILE A 57 8.39 5.70 -4.26
CA ILE A 57 9.63 5.57 -3.53
C ILE A 57 9.41 4.51 -2.45
N PRO A 58 10.04 3.33 -2.57
CA PRO A 58 10.03 2.35 -1.49
C PRO A 58 10.96 2.82 -0.36
N MET A 59 10.40 2.95 0.84
CA MET A 59 11.02 3.56 2.02
C MET A 59 11.28 2.55 3.15
N GLY A 60 11.02 1.26 2.91
CA GLY A 60 11.20 0.19 3.87
C GLY A 60 12.59 0.11 4.50
N GLY A 61 12.63 -0.45 5.71
CA GLY A 61 13.86 -0.55 6.51
C GLY A 61 14.24 0.78 7.17
N SER A 62 15.54 1.07 7.26
CA SER A 62 16.09 2.28 7.88
C SER A 62 16.16 3.48 6.92
N THR A 63 15.42 3.46 5.81
CA THR A 63 15.61 4.40 4.69
C THR A 63 14.58 5.52 4.60
N LEU A 64 13.47 5.44 5.35
CA LEU A 64 12.43 6.48 5.36
C LEU A 64 13.01 7.86 5.67
N GLU A 65 13.79 8.00 6.75
CA GLU A 65 14.42 9.28 7.12
C GLU A 65 15.43 9.77 6.06
N LEU A 66 16.12 8.84 5.41
CA LEU A 66 17.12 9.14 4.39
C LEU A 66 16.47 9.71 3.13
N TRP A 67 15.30 9.20 2.74
CA TRP A 67 14.55 9.69 1.58
C TRP A 67 13.83 11.00 1.88
N THR A 68 13.18 11.12 3.05
CA THR A 68 12.47 12.34 3.42
C THR A 68 13.38 13.59 3.37
N ASN A 69 14.66 13.45 3.71
CA ASN A 69 15.61 14.56 3.66
C ASN A 69 16.14 14.84 2.24
N ARG A 70 16.13 13.84 1.36
CA ARG A 70 16.62 13.97 -0.03
C ARG A 70 15.58 14.57 -0.96
N LEU A 71 14.30 14.39 -0.66
CA LEU A 71 13.19 14.90 -1.46
C LEU A 71 12.86 16.37 -1.18
N GLU A 72 13.10 16.83 0.05
CA GLU A 72 12.80 18.21 0.48
C GLU A 72 13.38 19.29 -0.46
N GLY A 73 14.58 19.06 -0.99
CA GLY A 73 15.24 19.99 -1.91
C GLY A 73 14.69 20.01 -3.34
N LEU A 74 13.78 19.10 -3.68
CA LEU A 74 13.25 18.93 -5.04
C LEU A 74 12.01 19.78 -5.32
N GLN A 75 11.35 20.29 -4.28
CA GLN A 75 10.13 21.11 -4.39
C GLN A 75 8.99 20.45 -5.18
N VAL A 76 8.95 19.12 -5.20
CA VAL A 76 7.85 18.32 -5.75
C VAL A 76 6.99 17.83 -4.59
N PRO A 77 5.65 17.86 -4.70
CA PRO A 77 4.76 17.31 -3.69
C PRO A 77 5.08 15.87 -3.29
N GLU A 78 4.85 15.55 -2.01
CA GLU A 78 5.10 14.23 -1.44
C GLU A 78 3.87 13.71 -0.70
N VAL A 79 3.41 12.50 -1.03
CA VAL A 79 2.34 11.81 -0.31
C VAL A 79 2.82 10.44 0.14
N HIS A 80 2.86 10.17 1.43
CA HIS A 80 3.38 8.93 1.98
C HIS A 80 2.23 8.13 2.60
N VAL A 81 2.21 6.81 2.40
CA VAL A 81 1.26 5.89 3.05
C VAL A 81 2.07 4.78 3.68
N LEU A 82 2.06 4.73 5.01
CA LEU A 82 2.94 3.86 5.80
C LEU A 82 2.10 2.95 6.69
N ASP A 83 2.58 1.74 6.91
CA ASP A 83 1.87 0.75 7.71
C ASP A 83 1.94 1.13 9.19
N ARG A 84 0.90 0.75 9.92
CA ARG A 84 0.87 0.94 11.37
C ARG A 84 1.70 -0.09 12.10
N ASP A 85 1.76 -1.32 11.57
CA ASP A 85 2.32 -2.54 12.13
C ASP A 85 1.66 -3.03 13.44
N THR A 86 1.44 -2.13 14.40
CA THR A 86 1.04 -2.45 15.77
C THR A 86 -0.28 -1.78 16.16
N PRO A 87 -1.11 -2.45 16.97
CA PRO A 87 -2.39 -1.89 17.40
C PRO A 87 -2.19 -0.68 18.34
N PRO A 88 -3.09 0.33 18.27
CA PRO A 88 -3.17 1.36 19.30
C PRO A 88 -3.31 0.76 20.71
N PRO A 89 -2.76 1.41 21.76
CA PRO A 89 -2.17 2.75 21.75
C PRO A 89 -0.68 2.79 21.39
N ALA A 90 -0.07 1.66 20.98
CA ALA A 90 1.33 1.67 20.57
C ALA A 90 1.54 2.65 19.39
N PRO A 91 2.63 3.43 19.40
CA PRO A 91 2.97 4.28 18.27
C PRO A 91 3.32 3.41 17.07
N ALA A 92 2.89 3.84 15.88
CA ALA A 92 3.34 3.22 14.64
C ALA A 92 4.85 3.36 14.50
N LYS A 93 5.48 2.36 13.87
CA LYS A 93 6.92 2.30 13.63
C LYS A 93 7.49 3.59 13.01
N TYR A 94 6.73 4.20 12.11
CA TYR A 94 7.13 5.40 11.37
C TYR A 94 6.41 6.68 11.81
N GLN A 95 5.75 6.70 12.97
CA GLN A 95 4.98 7.86 13.45
C GLN A 95 5.79 9.16 13.43
N ALA A 96 6.99 9.16 14.00
CA ALA A 96 7.84 10.37 14.06
C ALA A 96 8.30 10.86 12.68
N ALA A 97 8.43 9.96 11.71
CA ALA A 97 8.76 10.34 10.33
C ALA A 97 7.54 10.95 9.63
N ALA A 98 6.36 10.34 9.78
CA ALA A 98 5.11 10.87 9.25
C ALA A 98 4.82 12.28 9.80
N ASP A 99 4.98 12.48 11.11
CA ASP A 99 4.77 13.77 11.76
C ASP A 99 5.71 14.85 11.20
N ARG A 100 6.99 14.51 10.93
CA ARG A 100 7.96 15.42 10.32
C ARG A 100 7.64 15.75 8.86
N VAL A 101 7.05 14.85 8.11
CA VAL A 101 6.58 15.12 6.73
C VAL A 101 5.39 16.08 6.79
N ASN A 102 4.39 15.77 7.62
CA ASN A 102 3.19 16.59 7.79
C ASN A 102 3.50 18.01 8.32
N ALA A 103 4.59 18.19 9.08
CA ALA A 103 5.01 19.50 9.57
C ALA A 103 5.60 20.44 8.49
N ARG A 104 5.83 19.97 7.25
CA ARG A 104 6.44 20.75 6.16
C ARG A 104 5.46 21.62 5.39
N GLY A 105 4.16 21.47 5.63
CA GLY A 105 3.09 22.27 5.01
C GLY A 105 2.36 21.55 3.88
N ASP A 106 1.59 22.32 3.12
CA ASP A 106 0.47 21.81 2.29
C ASP A 106 0.87 20.88 1.13
N ASN A 107 2.14 20.87 0.72
CA ASN A 107 2.63 19.99 -0.35
C ASN A 107 3.18 18.64 0.16
N CYS A 108 3.10 18.38 1.45
CA CYS A 108 3.63 17.19 2.09
C CYS A 108 2.57 16.55 2.97
N ARG A 109 2.22 15.30 2.66
CA ARG A 109 1.27 14.51 3.44
C ARG A 109 1.86 13.16 3.76
N SER A 110 1.67 12.69 4.99
CA SER A 110 1.98 11.32 5.38
C SER A 110 0.82 10.75 6.18
N PHE A 111 0.32 9.61 5.70
CA PHE A 111 -0.68 8.77 6.34
C PHE A 111 0.02 7.61 7.05
N ILE A 112 -0.46 7.31 8.25
CA ILE A 112 -0.25 6.03 8.92
C ILE A 112 -1.57 5.30 8.82
N THR A 113 -1.56 4.07 8.31
CA THR A 113 -2.79 3.27 8.21
C THR A 113 -3.49 3.11 9.57
N SER A 114 -4.81 3.11 9.59
CA SER A 114 -5.58 2.79 10.81
C SER A 114 -5.55 1.30 11.14
N ARG A 115 -5.32 0.45 10.13
CA ARG A 115 -5.17 -1.01 10.22
C ARG A 115 -3.68 -1.40 10.27
N ARG A 116 -3.38 -2.69 10.40
CA ARG A 116 -1.98 -3.17 10.47
C ARG A 116 -1.18 -2.79 9.22
N GLU A 117 -1.69 -3.14 8.05
CA GLU A 117 -1.03 -2.94 6.74
C GLU A 117 -2.08 -2.86 5.60
N MET A 118 -1.64 -2.58 4.37
CA MET A 118 -2.55 -2.44 3.21
C MET A 118 -3.40 -3.68 2.92
N GLU A 119 -2.91 -4.89 3.20
CA GLU A 119 -3.67 -6.11 2.95
C GLU A 119 -4.94 -6.22 3.82
N ASN A 120 -5.00 -5.51 4.96
CA ASN A 120 -6.18 -5.46 5.83
C ASN A 120 -7.36 -4.68 5.22
N TYR A 121 -7.16 -4.05 4.05
CA TYR A 121 -8.20 -3.36 3.28
C TYR A 121 -8.70 -4.20 2.10
N ILE A 122 -8.27 -5.47 1.98
CA ILE A 122 -8.76 -6.39 0.95
C ILE A 122 -9.98 -7.15 1.49
N HIS A 123 -11.11 -6.96 0.84
CA HIS A 123 -12.37 -7.60 1.23
C HIS A 123 -12.30 -9.13 1.10
N PHE A 124 -12.91 -9.86 2.04
CA PHE A 124 -12.80 -11.31 2.12
C PHE A 124 -13.24 -12.04 0.85
N GLU A 125 -14.26 -11.54 0.14
CA GLU A 125 -14.69 -12.16 -1.12
C GLU A 125 -13.64 -12.04 -2.23
N ALA A 126 -12.88 -10.95 -2.27
CA ALA A 126 -11.78 -10.79 -3.22
C ALA A 126 -10.65 -11.80 -2.92
N ILE A 127 -10.41 -12.07 -1.63
CA ILE A 127 -9.49 -13.11 -1.18
C ILE A 127 -10.03 -14.50 -1.57
N ASN A 128 -11.32 -14.78 -1.33
CA ASN A 128 -11.94 -16.04 -1.72
C ASN A 128 -11.77 -16.33 -3.22
N GLU A 129 -12.06 -15.34 -4.07
CA GLU A 129 -11.94 -15.49 -5.53
C GLU A 129 -10.50 -15.73 -6.00
N GLU A 130 -9.51 -15.06 -5.40
CA GLU A 130 -8.11 -15.25 -5.77
C GLU A 130 -7.56 -16.59 -5.25
N PHE A 131 -7.88 -16.96 -4.01
CA PHE A 131 -7.24 -18.09 -3.34
C PHE A 131 -8.06 -19.38 -3.36
N GLY A 132 -9.31 -19.35 -3.85
CA GLY A 132 -10.23 -20.49 -3.78
C GLY A 132 -10.67 -20.80 -2.35
N MET A 133 -10.74 -19.76 -1.50
CA MET A 133 -11.12 -19.86 -0.09
C MET A 133 -12.63 -19.64 0.11
N GLN A 134 -13.11 -19.92 1.32
CA GLN A 134 -14.51 -19.76 1.74
C GLN A 134 -14.63 -18.98 3.04
N LEU A 135 -13.92 -17.85 3.14
CA LEU A 135 -14.10 -16.88 4.22
C LEU A 135 -15.54 -16.37 4.20
N THR A 136 -16.11 -16.10 5.38
CA THR A 136 -17.48 -15.58 5.54
C THR A 136 -17.52 -14.16 6.10
N GLU A 137 -16.36 -13.65 6.51
CA GLU A 137 -16.18 -12.31 7.07
C GLU A 137 -14.78 -11.78 6.76
N ASN A 138 -14.62 -10.47 6.91
CA ASN A 138 -13.34 -9.78 6.78
C ASN A 138 -12.40 -10.12 7.94
N TYR A 139 -11.09 -10.12 7.68
CA TYR A 139 -10.07 -10.16 8.73
C TYR A 139 -10.16 -8.93 9.63
N GLN A 140 -9.74 -9.10 10.88
CA GLN A 140 -9.75 -8.01 11.85
C GLN A 140 -8.69 -6.95 11.49
N PRO A 141 -8.86 -5.69 11.93
CA PRO A 141 -7.98 -4.58 11.56
C PRO A 141 -6.49 -4.82 11.80
N PHE A 142 -6.13 -5.66 12.78
CA PHE A 142 -4.73 -5.93 13.15
C PHE A 142 -4.29 -7.38 12.94
N ASP A 143 -5.07 -8.16 12.19
CA ASP A 143 -4.65 -9.50 11.78
C ASP A 143 -3.48 -9.42 10.79
N ASP A 144 -2.57 -10.39 10.89
CA ASP A 144 -1.53 -10.62 9.87
C ASP A 144 -2.15 -11.36 8.68
N VAL A 145 -2.86 -10.62 7.83
CA VAL A 145 -3.62 -11.17 6.68
C VAL A 145 -2.72 -12.02 5.77
N PRO A 146 -1.50 -11.59 5.37
CA PRO A 146 -0.61 -12.42 4.57
C PRO A 146 -0.29 -13.77 5.21
N THR A 147 0.00 -13.79 6.51
CA THR A 147 0.30 -15.03 7.25
C THR A 147 -0.93 -15.92 7.37
N LEU A 148 -2.08 -15.35 7.73
CA LEU A 148 -3.33 -16.10 7.88
C LEU A 148 -3.77 -16.73 6.56
N VAL A 149 -3.69 -15.99 5.45
CA VAL A 149 -3.99 -16.51 4.11
C VAL A 149 -2.98 -17.59 3.72
N ALA A 150 -1.68 -17.37 3.95
CA ALA A 150 -0.65 -18.36 3.65
C ALA A 150 -0.86 -19.68 4.42
N LYS A 151 -1.24 -19.57 5.70
CA LYS A 151 -1.57 -20.70 6.56
C LYS A 151 -2.79 -21.45 6.03
N ALA A 152 -3.89 -20.76 5.75
CA ALA A 152 -5.12 -21.39 5.24
C ALA A 152 -4.89 -22.10 3.90
N VAL A 153 -4.15 -21.48 2.98
CA VAL A 153 -3.78 -22.09 1.69
C VAL A 153 -2.90 -23.33 1.87
N HIS A 154 -2.00 -23.31 2.86
CA HIS A 154 -1.16 -24.46 3.16
C HIS A 154 -1.94 -25.61 3.77
N GLU A 155 -2.84 -25.33 4.71
CA GLU A 155 -3.69 -26.33 5.37
C GLU A 155 -4.68 -26.97 4.39
N ALA A 156 -5.11 -26.24 3.36
CA ALA A 156 -5.94 -26.77 2.27
C ALA A 156 -5.15 -27.51 1.18
N SER A 157 -3.81 -27.53 1.23
CA SER A 157 -2.96 -28.20 0.23
C SER A 157 -2.75 -29.69 0.54
N GLU A 158 -2.19 -30.44 -0.41
CA GLU A 158 -1.83 -31.86 -0.23
C GLU A 158 -0.62 -32.08 0.72
N SER A 159 -0.18 -31.05 1.44
CA SER A 159 0.98 -31.15 2.32
C SER A 159 0.66 -31.99 3.55
N THR A 160 1.55 -32.92 3.87
CA THR A 160 1.45 -33.77 5.06
C THR A 160 2.07 -33.16 6.32
N ILE A 161 2.70 -31.98 6.20
CA ILE A 161 3.34 -31.26 7.30
C ILE A 161 2.40 -30.15 7.74
N ALA A 162 2.13 -30.03 9.04
CA ALA A 162 1.32 -28.94 9.58
C ALA A 162 2.08 -27.61 9.51
N TRP A 163 1.34 -26.48 9.44
CA TRP A 163 1.95 -25.14 9.36
C TRP A 163 3.00 -24.89 10.45
N GLY A 164 2.67 -25.24 11.71
CA GLY A 164 3.54 -25.04 12.86
C GLY A 164 4.82 -25.86 12.85
N ASP A 165 4.86 -26.94 12.05
CA ASP A 165 6.04 -27.81 11.91
C ASP A 165 6.93 -27.40 10.72
N LEU A 166 6.52 -26.40 9.94
CA LEU A 166 7.36 -25.83 8.89
C LEU A 166 8.48 -24.99 9.53
N ASP A 167 9.68 -25.08 8.94
CA ASP A 167 10.75 -24.14 9.26
C ASP A 167 10.35 -22.69 8.91
N GLU A 168 10.87 -21.74 9.68
CA GLU A 168 10.55 -20.30 9.55
C GLU A 168 10.78 -19.78 8.13
N LYS A 169 11.80 -20.30 7.44
CA LYS A 169 12.11 -19.93 6.06
C LYS A 169 10.98 -20.31 5.10
N LYS A 170 10.40 -21.51 5.24
CA LYS A 170 9.25 -21.95 4.44
C LYS A 170 7.99 -21.17 4.77
N GLN A 171 7.75 -20.87 6.05
CA GLN A 171 6.60 -20.04 6.46
C GLN A 171 6.71 -18.65 5.80
N SER A 172 7.86 -18.00 5.93
CA SER A 172 8.13 -16.69 5.29
C SER A 172 8.02 -16.72 3.76
N GLN A 173 8.48 -17.79 3.11
CA GLN A 173 8.29 -17.95 1.65
C GLN A 173 6.81 -18.05 1.25
N LYS A 174 6.01 -18.76 2.03
CA LYS A 174 4.56 -18.92 1.78
C LYS A 174 3.83 -17.60 2.04
N GLU A 175 4.14 -16.92 3.13
CA GLU A 175 3.65 -15.59 3.47
C GLU A 175 3.96 -14.59 2.35
N SER A 176 5.22 -14.50 1.90
CA SER A 176 5.62 -13.63 0.80
C SER A 176 4.86 -13.93 -0.49
N LYS A 177 4.59 -15.21 -0.78
CA LYS A 177 3.76 -15.61 -1.94
C LYS A 177 2.30 -15.18 -1.77
N ALA A 178 1.73 -15.33 -0.58
CA ALA A 178 0.37 -14.88 -0.27
C ALA A 178 0.27 -13.35 -0.39
N LYS A 179 1.18 -12.59 0.25
CA LYS A 179 1.26 -11.13 0.17
C LYS A 179 1.32 -10.65 -1.28
N LYS A 180 2.14 -11.29 -2.13
CA LYS A 180 2.22 -10.93 -3.55
C LYS A 180 0.91 -11.15 -4.31
N ARG A 181 0.16 -12.21 -4.01
CA ARG A 181 -1.12 -12.54 -4.65
C ARG A 181 -2.25 -11.65 -4.14
N LEU A 182 -2.26 -11.32 -2.85
CA LEU A 182 -3.17 -10.36 -2.25
C LEU A 182 -3.11 -9.02 -3.00
N ASN A 183 -1.93 -8.38 -3.07
CA ASN A 183 -1.73 -7.09 -3.73
C ASN A 183 -1.78 -7.12 -5.26
N ARG A 184 -2.05 -8.27 -5.88
CA ARG A 184 -2.08 -8.39 -7.35
C ARG A 184 -3.37 -9.00 -7.84
N GLY A 185 -3.60 -10.26 -7.51
CA GLY A 185 -4.74 -11.04 -7.96
C GLY A 185 -6.02 -10.63 -7.24
N ALA A 186 -5.98 -10.60 -5.89
CA ALA A 186 -7.16 -10.25 -5.10
C ALA A 186 -7.62 -8.81 -5.35
N ILE A 187 -6.69 -7.84 -5.50
CA ILE A 187 -7.06 -6.45 -5.85
C ILE A 187 -7.86 -6.35 -7.16
N ASN A 188 -7.59 -7.20 -8.16
CA ASN A 188 -8.39 -7.18 -9.40
C ASN A 188 -9.87 -7.56 -9.16
N LYS A 189 -10.18 -8.18 -8.02
CA LYS A 189 -11.52 -8.58 -7.59
C LYS A 189 -12.16 -7.54 -6.67
N MET A 190 -11.46 -6.48 -6.29
CA MET A 190 -12.05 -5.40 -5.52
C MET A 190 -13.04 -4.59 -6.38
N THR A 191 -14.00 -3.97 -5.69
CA THR A 191 -14.98 -3.02 -6.22
C THR A 191 -15.15 -1.90 -5.20
N LEU A 192 -15.78 -0.79 -5.58
CA LEU A 192 -16.11 0.27 -4.61
C LEU A 192 -17.01 -0.22 -3.48
N GLU A 193 -17.97 -1.09 -3.78
CA GLU A 193 -18.84 -1.70 -2.77
C GLU A 193 -18.04 -2.53 -1.76
N ARG A 194 -17.14 -3.38 -2.25
CA ARG A 194 -16.26 -4.19 -1.40
C ARG A 194 -15.33 -3.33 -0.56
N LEU A 195 -14.79 -2.26 -1.15
CA LEU A 195 -13.93 -1.32 -0.44
C LEU A 195 -14.72 -0.59 0.66
N HIS A 196 -15.90 -0.02 0.38
CA HIS A 196 -16.71 0.63 1.41
C HIS A 196 -17.16 -0.33 2.52
N ASN A 197 -17.32 -1.62 2.22
CA ASN A 197 -17.62 -2.61 3.25
C ASN A 197 -16.45 -2.84 4.22
N ILE A 198 -15.23 -3.04 3.71
CA ILE A 198 -14.04 -3.28 4.54
C ILE A 198 -13.49 -1.99 5.16
N ASP A 199 -13.61 -0.86 4.46
CA ASP A 199 -13.04 0.46 4.77
C ASP A 199 -14.16 1.50 4.85
N SER A 200 -14.99 1.40 5.90
CA SER A 200 -16.13 2.30 6.11
C SER A 200 -15.73 3.77 6.34
N ASP A 201 -14.48 3.99 6.76
CA ASP A 201 -13.92 5.33 7.01
C ASP A 201 -13.32 5.94 5.73
N CYS A 202 -13.37 5.21 4.60
CA CYS A 202 -12.87 5.63 3.30
C CYS A 202 -11.39 6.05 3.31
N GLU A 203 -10.57 5.38 4.11
CA GLU A 203 -9.16 5.72 4.29
C GLU A 203 -8.35 5.51 3.00
N VAL A 204 -8.60 4.42 2.29
CA VAL A 204 -7.95 4.13 1.00
C VAL A 204 -8.30 5.21 -0.02
N LEU A 205 -9.58 5.62 -0.09
CA LEU A 205 -10.01 6.68 -0.99
C LEU A 205 -9.40 8.03 -0.61
N ALA A 206 -9.16 8.30 0.68
CA ALA A 206 -8.47 9.51 1.12
C ALA A 206 -7.02 9.53 0.63
N TRP A 207 -6.29 8.41 0.69
CA TRP A 207 -4.92 8.32 0.16
C TRP A 207 -4.89 8.57 -1.35
N LEU A 208 -5.77 7.88 -2.09
CA LEU A 208 -5.87 8.04 -3.55
C LEU A 208 -6.25 9.48 -3.93
N GLY A 209 -7.18 10.07 -3.18
CA GLY A 209 -7.63 11.45 -3.37
C GLY A 209 -6.51 12.47 -3.15
N GLU A 210 -5.73 12.33 -2.08
CA GLU A 210 -4.59 13.20 -1.79
C GLU A 210 -3.54 13.14 -2.91
N ILE A 211 -3.15 11.94 -3.34
CA ILE A 211 -2.23 11.77 -4.49
C ILE A 211 -2.81 12.43 -5.75
N SER A 212 -4.10 12.25 -5.98
CA SER A 212 -4.79 12.77 -7.16
C SER A 212 -4.86 14.29 -7.24
N VAL A 213 -4.82 15.01 -6.10
CA VAL A 213 -4.81 16.48 -6.08
C VAL A 213 -3.61 17.04 -6.85
N HIS A 214 -2.47 16.33 -6.82
CA HIS A 214 -1.24 16.76 -7.48
C HIS A 214 -1.14 16.33 -8.96
N LEU A 215 -2.05 15.50 -9.44
CA LEU A 215 -2.03 14.97 -10.81
C LEU A 215 -2.95 15.72 -11.79
N LYS A 216 -3.87 16.53 -11.25
CA LYS A 216 -4.86 17.30 -12.01
C LYS A 216 -4.29 18.56 -12.66
#